data_AF-A0A969SRK8-F1
#
_entry.id   AF-A0A969SRK8-F1
#
_cell.length_a   1.000
_cell.length_b   1.000
_cell.length_c   1.000
_cell.angle_alpha   90.00
_cell.angle_beta   90.00
_cell.angle_gamma   90.00
#
_symmetry.space_group_name_H-M   'P 1'
#
loop_
_entity.id
_entity.type
_entity.pdbx_description
1 polymer ?
#
loop_
_entity_poly.entity_id
_entity_poly.type
_entity_poly.pdbx_seq_one_letter_code
_entity_poly.pdbx_strand_id
1 'polypeptide(L)'
;MKHHIINAMIKQSNDGKIIATVPGLPELQVEASDKITALTLLQQRLEAHLAEVEIVPLPIKLPSREGQNPWLEMAGIFKNDPQFEQMLAAIENYRQELDENLEKNMDNSSLQD
;
A
#
# COMPACT_ATOMS: atom_id res chain seq x y z
N MET A 1 -20.11 -0.82 8.82
CA MET A 1 -19.76 -0.35 7.45
C MET A 1 -18.26 -0.48 7.28
N LYS A 2 -17.80 -1.12 6.21
CA LYS A 2 -16.37 -1.31 5.95
C LYS A 2 -15.87 -0.07 5.19
N HIS A 3 -14.96 0.69 5.77
CA HIS A 3 -14.37 1.85 5.11
C HIS A 3 -13.22 1.38 4.23
N HIS A 4 -13.26 1.72 2.94
CA HIS A 4 -12.17 1.48 2.00
C HIS A 4 -11.51 2.82 1.68
N ILE A 5 -10.20 2.91 1.94
CA ILE A 5 -9.40 4.07 1.57
C ILE A 5 -8.90 3.86 0.15
N ILE A 6 -9.22 4.80 -0.73
CA ILE A 6 -8.81 4.77 -2.14
C ILE A 6 -7.99 6.04 -2.41
N ASN A 7 -6.89 5.87 -3.16
CA ASN A 7 -6.06 7.00 -3.57
C ASN A 7 -6.79 7.83 -4.64
N ALA A 8 -6.67 9.15 -4.58
CA ALA A 8 -7.19 10.06 -5.60
C ALA A 8 -6.05 10.89 -6.19
N MET A 9 -6.07 11.09 -7.51
CA MET A 9 -5.19 12.04 -8.18
C MET A 9 -5.84 13.41 -8.23
N ILE A 10 -5.05 14.46 -7.99
CA ILE A 10 -5.49 15.85 -8.06
C ILE A 10 -4.63 16.59 -9.07
N LYS A 11 -5.28 17.29 -10.00
CA LYS A 11 -4.63 18.17 -10.99
C LYS A 11 -5.29 19.54 -10.97
N GLN A 12 -4.51 20.59 -11.13
CA GLN A 12 -5.05 21.92 -11.41
C GLN A 12 -5.16 22.12 -12.93
N SER A 13 -6.32 22.57 -13.38
CA SER A 13 -6.59 22.93 -14.77
C SER A 13 -6.03 24.32 -15.09
N ASN A 14 -5.92 24.63 -16.38
CA ASN A 14 -5.46 25.94 -16.86
C ASN A 14 -6.41 27.08 -16.43
N ASP A 15 -7.67 26.76 -16.17
CA ASP A 15 -8.70 27.70 -15.72
C ASP A 15 -8.74 27.85 -14.18
N GLY A 16 -7.72 27.31 -13.49
CA GLY A 16 -7.56 27.39 -12.04
C GLY A 16 -8.40 26.39 -11.24
N LYS A 17 -9.33 25.68 -11.87
CA LYS A 17 -10.16 24.65 -11.24
C LYS A 17 -9.36 23.39 -10.89
N ILE A 18 -9.84 22.66 -9.90
CA ILE A 18 -9.29 21.38 -9.46
C ILE A 18 -10.02 20.23 -10.12
N ILE A 19 -9.26 19.32 -10.71
CA ILE A 19 -9.72 18.06 -11.27
C ILE A 19 -9.28 16.94 -10.32
N ALA A 20 -10.24 16.13 -9.88
CA ALA A 20 -9.99 14.95 -9.05
C ALA A 20 -10.39 13.68 -9.81
N THR A 21 -9.55 12.65 -9.79
CA THR A 21 -9.72 11.42 -10.56
C THR A 21 -9.31 10.18 -9.76
N VAL A 22 -10.05 9.07 -9.91
CA VAL A 22 -9.64 7.76 -9.37
C VAL A 22 -8.57 7.13 -10.29
N PRO A 23 -7.40 6.73 -9.78
CA PRO A 23 -6.37 6.04 -10.56
C PRO A 23 -6.93 4.80 -11.27
N GLY A 24 -6.67 4.69 -12.57
CA GLY A 24 -7.12 3.55 -13.38
C GLY A 24 -8.58 3.63 -13.87
N LEU A 25 -9.37 4.60 -13.42
CA LEU A 25 -10.78 4.81 -13.80
C LEU A 25 -10.99 6.26 -14.26
N PRO A 26 -10.52 6.62 -15.48
CA PRO A 26 -10.61 8.00 -15.98
C PRO A 26 -12.05 8.53 -16.09
N GLU A 27 -13.04 7.64 -16.22
CA GLU A 27 -14.47 7.96 -16.19
C GLU A 27 -14.98 8.41 -14.81
N LEU A 28 -14.23 8.11 -13.75
CA LEU A 28 -14.46 8.60 -12.39
C LEU A 28 -13.59 9.84 -12.14
N GLN A 29 -13.99 10.91 -12.80
CA GLN A 29 -13.40 12.23 -12.68
C GLN A 29 -14.48 13.27 -12.37
N VAL A 30 -14.10 14.26 -11.57
CA VAL A 30 -14.90 15.45 -11.29
C VAL A 30 -14.04 16.70 -11.36
N GLU A 31 -14.68 17.84 -11.59
CA GLU A 31 -14.05 19.15 -11.62
C GLU A 31 -14.77 20.07 -10.64
N ALA A 32 -14.02 20.80 -9.81
CA ALA A 32 -14.57 21.75 -8.86
C ALA A 32 -13.62 22.94 -8.66
N SER A 33 -14.11 23.99 -8.02
CA SER A 33 -13.34 25.21 -7.77
C SER A 33 -12.26 25.04 -6.70
N ASP A 34 -12.39 24.05 -5.82
CA ASP A 34 -11.46 23.78 -4.73
C ASP A 34 -11.30 22.29 -4.44
N LYS A 35 -10.24 21.94 -3.70
CA LYS A 35 -9.85 20.57 -3.40
C LYS A 35 -10.88 19.82 -2.54
N ILE A 36 -11.49 20.49 -1.56
CA ILE A 36 -12.44 19.84 -0.64
C ILE A 36 -13.68 19.43 -1.44
N THR A 37 -14.24 20.37 -2.19
CA THR A 37 -15.41 20.12 -3.06
C THR A 37 -15.10 19.04 -4.10
N ALA A 38 -13.93 19.07 -4.74
CA ALA A 38 -13.53 18.05 -5.71
C ALA A 38 -13.50 16.65 -5.08
N LEU A 39 -12.95 16.51 -3.87
CA LEU A 39 -12.88 15.22 -3.17
C LEU A 39 -14.26 14.73 -2.73
N THR A 40 -15.13 15.61 -2.22
CA THR A 40 -16.51 15.24 -1.85
C THR A 40 -17.31 14.76 -3.07
N LEU A 41 -17.22 15.48 -4.20
CA LEU A 41 -17.89 15.07 -5.44
C LEU A 41 -17.32 13.76 -5.99
N LEU A 42 -16.00 13.56 -5.90
CA LEU A 42 -15.37 12.33 -6.35
C LEU A 42 -15.82 11.14 -5.50
N GLN A 43 -15.91 11.32 -4.18
CA GLN A 43 -16.41 10.31 -3.25
C GLN A 43 -17.85 9.91 -3.61
N GLN A 44 -18.75 10.88 -3.77
CA GLN A 44 -20.14 10.61 -4.12
C GLN A 44 -20.28 9.86 -5.45
N ARG A 45 -19.51 10.28 -6.46
CA ARG A 45 -19.49 9.63 -7.78
C ARG A 45 -18.99 8.20 -7.70
N LEU A 46 -17.96 7.95 -6.90
CA LEU A 46 -17.39 6.61 -6.69
C LEU A 46 -18.34 5.69 -5.92
N GLU A 47 -18.96 6.19 -4.85
CA GLU A 47 -19.96 5.43 -4.07
C GLU A 47 -21.16 5.04 -4.93
N ALA A 48 -21.69 5.99 -5.73
CA ALA A 48 -22.77 5.73 -6.66
C ALA A 48 -22.38 4.68 -7.72
N HIS A 49 -21.18 4.81 -8.28
CA HIS A 49 -20.68 3.83 -9.25
C HIS A 49 -20.56 2.43 -8.64
N LEU A 50 -19.94 2.31 -7.47
CA LEU A 50 -19.75 1.04 -6.76
C LEU A 50 -21.06 0.42 -6.24
N ALA A 51 -22.13 1.21 -6.07
CA ALA A 51 -23.45 0.68 -5.74
C ALA A 51 -24.14 -0.01 -6.93
N GLU A 52 -23.76 0.35 -8.16
CA GLU A 52 -24.36 -0.17 -9.39
C GLU A 52 -23.51 -1.25 -10.07
N VAL A 53 -22.20 -1.32 -9.78
CA VAL A 53 -21.29 -2.30 -10.39
C VAL A 53 -21.01 -3.49 -9.50
N GLU A 54 -20.86 -4.66 -10.13
CA GLU A 54 -20.36 -5.87 -9.48
C GLU A 54 -18.87 -6.05 -9.82
N ILE A 55 -18.02 -6.16 -8.80
CA ILE A 55 -16.60 -6.49 -8.97
C ILE A 55 -16.46 -8.01 -9.01
N VAL A 56 -16.22 -8.56 -10.20
CA VAL A 56 -16.05 -10.01 -10.40
C VAL A 56 -14.60 -10.37 -10.72
N PRO A 57 -14.07 -11.50 -10.20
CA PRO A 57 -12.80 -12.04 -10.66
C PRO A 57 -12.90 -12.48 -12.13
N LEU A 58 -12.10 -11.89 -13.01
CA LEU A 58 -12.00 -12.29 -14.41
C LEU A 58 -10.70 -13.07 -14.66
N PRO A 59 -10.74 -14.40 -14.85
CA PRO A 59 -9.55 -15.17 -15.16
C PRO A 59 -9.03 -14.78 -16.54
N ILE A 60 -7.80 -14.26 -16.59
CA ILE A 60 -7.10 -13.96 -17.85
C ILE A 60 -5.96 -14.95 -18.04
N LYS A 61 -5.75 -15.39 -19.29
CA LYS A 61 -4.56 -16.16 -19.67
C LYS A 61 -3.43 -15.17 -19.92
N LEU A 62 -2.55 -15.01 -18.95
CA LEU A 62 -1.27 -14.35 -19.19
C LEU A 62 -0.36 -15.32 -19.96
N PRO A 63 0.55 -14.82 -20.82
CA PRO A 63 1.60 -15.68 -21.35
C PRO A 63 2.33 -16.32 -20.18
N SER A 64 2.31 -17.65 -20.15
CA SER A 64 2.90 -18.42 -19.08
C SER A 64 4.38 -18.04 -18.93
N ARG A 65 4.74 -17.40 -17.82
CA ARG A 65 6.10 -17.47 -17.27
C ARG A 65 6.31 -18.83 -16.58
N GLU A 66 5.70 -19.89 -17.12
CA GLU A 66 5.91 -21.26 -16.67
C GLU A 66 7.39 -21.59 -16.95
N GLY A 67 8.21 -21.47 -15.91
CA GLY A 67 9.65 -21.75 -15.96
C GLY A 67 10.54 -20.69 -15.31
N GLN A 68 10.06 -19.46 -15.09
CA GLN A 68 10.88 -18.41 -14.47
C GLN A 68 10.09 -17.77 -13.33
N ASN A 69 10.03 -18.46 -12.18
CA ASN A 69 9.77 -17.77 -10.93
C ASN A 69 11.07 -17.03 -10.56
N PRO A 70 11.11 -15.68 -10.60
CA PRO A 70 12.35 -14.94 -10.32
C PRO A 70 12.87 -15.20 -8.91
N TRP A 71 12.00 -15.64 -7.98
CA TRP A 71 12.41 -16.04 -6.64
C TRP A 71 13.18 -17.37 -6.61
N LEU A 72 12.96 -18.26 -7.58
CA LEU A 72 13.75 -19.50 -7.70
C LEU A 72 15.18 -19.23 -8.17
N GLU A 73 15.41 -18.18 -8.96
CA GLU A 73 16.76 -17.77 -9.36
C GLU A 73 17.62 -17.35 -8.16
N MET A 74 16.97 -16.84 -7.11
CA MET A 74 17.61 -16.37 -5.89
C MET A 74 17.69 -17.44 -4.79
N ALA A 75 17.19 -18.65 -5.03
CA ALA A 75 17.15 -19.69 -4.01
C ALA A 75 18.57 -20.18 -3.66
N GLY A 76 19.00 -19.95 -2.42
CA GLY A 76 20.28 -20.44 -1.91
C GLY A 76 21.50 -19.61 -2.30
N ILE A 77 21.32 -18.37 -2.77
CA ILE A 77 22.45 -17.51 -3.18
C ILE A 77 23.49 -17.27 -2.08
N PHE A 78 23.09 -17.35 -0.81
CA PHE A 78 23.98 -17.18 0.34
C PHE A 78 24.51 -18.49 0.93
N LYS A 79 24.22 -19.66 0.31
CA LYS A 79 24.55 -20.97 0.87
C LYS A 79 26.04 -21.13 1.21
N ASN A 80 26.92 -20.54 0.40
CA ASN A 80 28.37 -20.63 0.57
C ASN A 80 28.98 -19.26 0.92
N ASP A 81 28.18 -18.28 1.32
CA ASP A 81 28.69 -16.97 1.69
C ASP A 81 29.34 -17.07 3.10
N PRO A 82 30.66 -16.84 3.23
CA PRO A 82 31.35 -16.94 4.52
C PRO A 82 30.90 -15.87 5.53
N GLN A 83 30.20 -14.84 5.09
CA GLN A 83 29.65 -13.78 5.95
C GLN A 83 28.21 -14.04 6.38
N PHE A 84 27.57 -15.11 5.88
CA PHE A 84 26.16 -15.39 6.17
C PHE A 84 25.87 -15.52 7.68
N GLU A 85 26.72 -16.27 8.39
CA GLU A 85 26.60 -16.45 9.84
C GLU A 85 26.77 -15.14 10.63
N GLN A 86 27.69 -14.27 10.18
CA GLN A 86 27.90 -12.96 10.82
C GLN A 86 26.69 -12.05 10.63
N MET A 87 26.07 -12.11 9.44
CA MET A 87 24.85 -11.36 9.14
C MET A 87 23.67 -11.86 9.98
N LEU A 88 23.49 -13.18 10.15
CA LEU A 88 22.47 -13.73 11.05
C LEU A 88 22.66 -13.29 12.50
N ALA A 89 23.89 -13.34 13.01
CA ALA A 89 24.19 -12.87 14.36
C ALA A 89 23.90 -11.37 14.53
N ALA A 90 24.18 -10.55 13.52
CA ALA A 90 23.86 -9.13 13.56
C ALA A 90 22.34 -8.86 13.56
N ILE A 91 21.57 -9.63 12.78
CA ILE A 91 20.10 -9.54 12.78
C ILE A 91 19.52 -9.94 14.14
N GLU A 92 20.02 -11.02 14.72
CA GLU A 92 19.56 -11.53 16.02
C GLU A 92 19.83 -10.51 17.13
N ASN A 93 21.05 -9.98 17.21
CA ASN A 93 21.41 -8.95 18.19
C ASN A 93 20.52 -7.70 18.02
N TYR A 94 20.31 -7.25 16.78
CA TYR A 94 19.43 -6.11 16.51
C TYR A 94 17.98 -6.38 16.98
N ARG A 95 17.49 -7.62 16.83
CA ARG A 95 16.15 -7.99 17.29
C ARG A 95 16.05 -7.97 18.81
N GLN A 96 17.05 -8.54 19.50
CA GLN A 96 17.09 -8.55 20.95
C GLN A 96 17.14 -7.13 21.54
N GLU A 97 17.92 -6.23 20.94
CA GLU A 97 17.94 -4.81 21.34
C GLU A 97 16.56 -4.15 21.20
N LEU A 98 15.84 -4.43 20.12
CA LEU A 98 14.48 -3.91 19.92
C LEU A 98 13.49 -4.47 20.95
N ASP A 99 13.54 -5.78 21.21
CA ASP A 99 12.65 -6.45 22.15
C ASP A 99 12.91 -5.96 23.59
N GLU A 100 14.18 -5.83 24.01
CA GLU A 100 14.55 -5.24 25.30
C GLU A 100 14.07 -3.79 25.43
N ASN A 101 14.18 -2.99 24.37
CA ASN A 101 13.71 -1.60 24.38
C ASN A 101 12.19 -1.53 24.48
N LEU A 102 11.46 -2.44 23.82
CA LEU A 102 10.01 -2.55 23.93
C LEU A 102 9.59 -2.94 25.36
N GLU A 103 10.25 -3.93 25.98
CA GLU A 103 10.01 -4.33 27.36
C GLU A 103 10.27 -3.17 28.35
N LYS A 104 11.43 -2.51 28.25
CA LYS A 104 11.76 -1.34 29.09
C LYS A 104 10.75 -0.21 28.94
N ASN A 105 10.22 0.01 27.74
CA ASN A 105 9.20 1.03 27.49
C ASN A 105 7.82 0.64 28.04
N MET A 106 7.48 -0.65 28.05
CA MET A 106 6.23 -1.14 28.65
C MET A 106 6.28 -1.10 30.19
N ASP A 107 7.41 -1.46 30.80
CA ASP A 107 7.59 -1.40 32.26
C ASP A 107 7.52 0.04 32.79
N ASN A 108 8.18 0.99 32.11
CA ASN A 108 8.12 2.42 32.48
C ASN A 108 6.71 3.03 32.33
N SER A 109 5.84 2.46 31.51
CA SER A 109 4.45 2.91 31.37
C SER A 109 3.52 2.38 32.48
N SER A 110 3.93 1.33 33.20
CA SER A 110 3.16 0.72 34.30
C SER A 110 3.47 1.31 35.69
N LEU A 111 4.48 2.18 35.76
CA LEU A 111 4.89 2.92 36.97
C LEU A 111 4.28 4.33 37.06
N GLN A 112 3.39 4.67 36.12
CA GLN A 112 2.64 5.93 36.08
C GLN A 112 1.14 5.66 36.28
N ASP A 113 0.78 5.08 37.42
CA ASP A 113 -0.58 5.11 37.99
C ASP A 113 -0.50 5.34 39.51
#